data_AF-A0AAJ4X9R8-F1
#
_entry.id   AF-A0AAJ4X9R8-F1
#
_cell.length_a   1.000
_cell.length_b   1.000
_cell.length_c   1.000
_cell.angle_alpha   90.00
_cell.angle_beta   90.00
_cell.angle_gamma   90.00
#
_symmetry.space_group_name_H-M   'P 1'
#
loop_
_entity.id
_entity.type
_entity.pdbx_description
1 polymer ?
#
loop_
_entity_poly.entity_id
_entity_poly.type
_entity_poly.pdbx_seq_one_letter_code
_entity_poly.pdbx_strand_id
1 'polypeptide(L)'
;MKTKLSFMMMPVLLLLIGSIGSLLPERVGEKDWANSINPLEIVGQWTAYEYYDNNIQPKGQSSEQDYSKINQIAKLIKFQSKETPCPDKISKVEQKMEFFKINFKPNGKAEILEKQYYKANSFDSSCQNTVYDESYNQRMQVNWRIDQTEAALVLNDSTKRHLTIFKVLYFGNNELHLSLKQDEDYILVKLHKD
;
A
#
# COMPACT_ATOMS: atom_id res chain seq x y z
N MET A 1 -11.84 24.61 -25.36
CA MET A 1 -11.55 23.17 -25.15
C MET A 1 -10.84 23.03 -23.82
N LYS A 2 -11.34 22.15 -22.94
CA LYS A 2 -10.88 21.98 -21.55
C LYS A 2 -9.64 21.08 -21.52
N THR A 3 -8.50 21.59 -21.07
CA THR A 3 -7.42 20.76 -20.51
C THR A 3 -7.46 20.94 -19.00
N LYS A 4 -8.27 20.11 -18.33
CA LYS A 4 -8.11 19.90 -16.89
C LYS A 4 -6.87 19.05 -16.73
N LEU A 5 -5.76 19.67 -16.32
CA LEU A 5 -4.63 18.94 -15.78
C LEU A 5 -5.13 18.25 -14.51
N SER A 6 -5.44 16.96 -14.65
CA SER A 6 -5.72 16.11 -13.50
C SER A 6 -4.42 16.03 -12.72
N PHE A 7 -4.36 16.68 -11.56
CA PHE A 7 -3.39 16.32 -10.52
C PHE A 7 -3.75 14.91 -10.07
N MET A 8 -3.25 13.92 -10.81
CA MET A 8 -3.50 12.53 -10.50
C MET A 8 -2.52 12.12 -9.41
N MET A 9 -3.08 11.97 -8.21
CA MET A 9 -2.64 11.03 -7.17
C MET A 9 -2.00 9.79 -7.82
N MET A 10 -0.78 9.47 -7.41
CA MET A 10 -0.04 8.37 -7.98
C MET A 10 0.80 7.67 -6.92
N PRO A 11 0.37 6.49 -6.47
CA PRO A 11 1.26 5.39 -6.15
C PRO A 11 1.36 4.39 -7.33
N VAL A 12 1.19 4.84 -8.58
CA VAL A 12 1.17 3.98 -9.79
C VAL A 12 2.21 4.39 -10.87
N LEU A 13 3.26 5.14 -10.51
CA LEU A 13 4.44 5.39 -11.38
C LEU A 13 5.68 4.76 -10.74
N LEU A 14 5.64 3.43 -10.59
CA LEU A 14 6.84 2.61 -10.44
C LEU A 14 7.56 2.56 -11.79
N LEU A 15 8.21 3.67 -12.16
CA LEU A 15 9.16 3.74 -13.28
C LEU A 15 10.15 4.87 -12.98
N LEU A 16 11.37 4.52 -12.52
CA LEU A 16 12.64 4.78 -13.22
C LEU A 16 13.87 4.66 -12.29
N ILE A 17 14.75 3.68 -12.62
CA ILE A 17 16.22 3.60 -12.43
C ILE A 17 16.70 3.40 -10.97
N GLY A 18 17.53 2.42 -10.58
CA GLY A 18 18.34 1.45 -11.31
C GLY A 18 18.87 0.32 -10.39
N SER A 19 19.83 -0.44 -10.95
CA SER A 19 20.35 -1.77 -10.62
C SER A 19 20.68 -2.19 -9.17
N ILE A 20 20.37 -3.45 -8.88
CA ILE A 20 21.14 -4.53 -8.21
C ILE A 20 22.25 -4.11 -7.23
N GLY A 21 22.12 -4.52 -5.98
CA GLY A 21 23.23 -4.62 -5.02
C GLY A 21 22.77 -5.06 -3.63
N SER A 22 22.92 -6.36 -3.35
CA SER A 22 22.72 -6.96 -2.02
C SER A 22 23.55 -6.24 -0.95
N LEU A 23 23.02 -6.11 0.27
CA LEU A 23 23.73 -6.22 1.55
C LEU A 23 22.74 -5.99 2.70
N LEU A 24 22.12 -7.06 3.20
CA LEU A 24 21.63 -7.09 4.57
C LEU A 24 22.24 -8.28 5.31
N PRO A 25 22.79 -8.06 6.52
CA PRO A 25 23.48 -9.09 7.28
C PRO A 25 22.46 -10.09 7.84
N GLU A 26 22.83 -11.38 7.79
CA GLU A 26 22.10 -12.49 8.40
C GLU A 26 21.75 -12.16 9.85
N ARG A 27 20.47 -11.87 10.12
CA ARG A 27 19.91 -12.01 11.46
C ARG A 27 19.49 -13.45 11.65
N VAL A 28 20.31 -14.15 12.43
CA VAL A 28 20.04 -15.46 13.01
C VAL A 28 18.67 -15.41 13.72
N GLY A 29 17.70 -16.19 13.22
CA GLY A 29 16.37 -16.37 13.81
C GLY A 29 15.19 -16.56 12.84
N GLU A 30 15.35 -16.39 11.52
CA GLU A 30 14.24 -16.38 10.54
C GLU A 30 14.02 -17.67 9.74
N LYS A 31 14.84 -18.73 9.90
CA LYS A 31 14.91 -19.84 8.92
C LYS A 31 13.90 -21.00 9.08
N ASP A 32 13.08 -21.06 10.14
CA ASP A 32 12.27 -22.27 10.40
C ASP A 32 10.85 -22.27 9.78
N TRP A 33 10.26 -21.11 9.49
CA TRP A 33 8.90 -21.03 8.91
C TRP A 33 8.88 -20.86 7.38
N ALA A 34 9.99 -20.42 6.79
CA ALA A 34 10.13 -20.23 5.33
C ALA A 34 9.90 -21.53 4.54
N ASN A 35 10.37 -22.66 5.08
CA ASN A 35 10.24 -23.98 4.46
C ASN A 35 8.88 -24.67 4.75
N SER A 36 7.98 -24.05 5.52
CA SER A 36 6.72 -24.68 5.95
C SER A 36 5.45 -24.03 5.40
N ILE A 37 5.54 -22.99 4.57
CA ILE A 37 4.34 -22.38 3.97
C ILE A 37 3.82 -23.28 2.85
N ASN A 38 2.77 -24.02 3.14
CA ASN A 38 2.01 -24.78 2.15
C ASN A 38 1.13 -23.81 1.34
N PRO A 39 1.33 -23.66 0.01
CA PRO A 39 0.50 -22.78 -0.81
C PRO A 39 -0.99 -23.11 -0.75
N LEU A 40 -1.39 -24.34 -0.40
CA LEU A 40 -2.79 -24.69 -0.22
C LEU A 40 -3.42 -24.03 1.01
N GLU A 41 -2.64 -23.74 2.05
CA GLU A 41 -3.15 -23.15 3.30
C GLU A 41 -3.43 -21.65 3.15
N ILE A 42 -2.74 -20.97 2.23
CA ILE A 42 -2.97 -19.55 1.91
C ILE A 42 -4.24 -19.33 1.09
N VAL A 43 -4.76 -20.36 0.42
CA VAL A 43 -5.99 -20.26 -0.38
C VAL A 43 -7.16 -19.83 0.51
N GLY A 44 -7.95 -18.88 0.03
CA GLY A 44 -9.12 -18.34 0.74
C GLY A 44 -9.13 -16.82 0.75
N GLN A 45 -10.14 -16.27 1.43
CA GLN A 45 -10.32 -14.84 1.60
C GLN A 45 -9.60 -14.37 2.88
N TRP A 46 -8.90 -13.26 2.74
CA TRP A 46 -8.12 -12.63 3.80
C TRP A 46 -8.50 -11.16 3.87
N THR A 47 -8.76 -10.67 5.08
CA THR A 47 -9.09 -9.27 5.35
C THR A 47 -8.02 -8.66 6.24
N ALA A 48 -7.51 -7.50 5.84
CA ALA A 48 -6.55 -6.76 6.65
C ALA A 48 -7.23 -6.19 7.89
N TYR A 49 -6.61 -6.41 9.05
CA TYR A 49 -6.99 -5.76 10.31
C TYR A 49 -5.98 -4.67 10.72
N GLU A 50 -4.76 -4.73 10.20
CA GLU A 50 -3.78 -3.65 10.26
C GLU A 50 -3.19 -3.37 8.88
N TYR A 51 -3.05 -2.09 8.54
CA TYR A 51 -2.40 -1.62 7.32
C TYR A 51 -1.54 -0.39 7.64
N TYR A 52 -0.25 -0.46 7.32
CA TYR A 52 0.71 0.61 7.50
C TYR A 52 1.41 0.86 6.16
N ASP A 53 1.49 2.13 5.77
CA ASP A 53 2.34 2.56 4.66
C ASP A 53 2.94 3.93 4.97
N ASN A 54 3.96 4.33 4.20
CA ASN A 54 4.58 5.64 4.29
C ASN A 54 4.25 6.57 3.10
N ASN A 55 3.13 6.31 2.41
CA ASN A 55 2.69 7.10 1.26
C ASN A 55 2.02 8.42 1.68
N ILE A 56 1.73 8.60 2.97
CA ILE A 56 1.19 9.85 3.50
C ILE A 56 2.33 10.86 3.69
N GLN A 57 2.52 11.71 2.69
CA GLN A 57 3.53 12.77 2.68
C GLN A 57 2.88 14.15 2.54
N PRO A 58 2.61 14.86 3.66
CA PRO A 58 2.08 16.22 3.61
C PRO A 58 3.03 17.15 2.84
N LYS A 59 2.55 17.80 1.78
CA LYS A 59 3.38 18.67 0.94
C LYS A 59 3.67 19.99 1.66
N GLY A 60 4.90 20.48 1.52
CA GLY A 60 5.32 21.81 1.98
C GLY A 60 5.19 22.08 3.49
N GLN A 61 4.86 21.05 4.28
CA GLN A 61 5.01 21.06 5.74
C GLN A 61 6.07 20.03 6.10
N SER A 62 7.05 20.41 6.93
CA SER A 62 7.82 19.41 7.66
C SER A 62 6.89 18.78 8.69
N SER A 63 6.24 17.68 8.33
CA SER A 63 5.52 16.87 9.30
C SER A 63 6.55 16.12 10.13
N GLU A 64 6.73 16.46 11.40
CA GLU A 64 7.47 15.62 12.36
C GLU A 64 6.73 14.31 12.63
N GLN A 65 5.44 14.23 12.27
CA GLN A 65 4.61 13.06 12.45
C GLN A 65 4.93 12.01 11.38
N ASP A 66 5.43 10.86 11.84
CA ASP A 66 5.66 9.67 11.04
C ASP A 66 4.36 8.84 10.93
N TYR A 67 3.67 9.00 9.80
CA TYR A 67 2.41 8.30 9.52
C TYR A 67 2.60 6.80 9.23
N SER A 68 3.83 6.34 8.98
CA SER A 68 4.12 4.93 8.71
C SER A 68 3.85 4.00 9.90
N LYS A 69 3.71 4.58 11.10
CA LYS A 69 3.41 3.86 12.34
C LYS A 69 1.92 3.85 12.69
N ILE A 70 1.06 4.42 11.86
CA ILE A 70 -0.37 4.52 12.11
C ILE A 70 -1.11 3.46 11.32
N ASN A 71 -1.91 2.63 12.01
CA ASN A 71 -2.82 1.69 11.36
C ASN A 71 -3.90 2.48 10.60
N GLN A 72 -3.81 2.50 9.28
CA GLN A 72 -4.71 3.24 8.40
C GLN A 72 -6.11 2.64 8.32
N ILE A 73 -6.30 1.39 8.72
CA ILE A 73 -7.62 0.75 8.82
C ILE A 73 -8.34 1.17 10.10
N ALA A 74 -7.63 1.22 11.22
CA ALA A 74 -8.23 1.54 12.51
C ALA A 74 -8.50 3.06 12.67
N LYS A 75 -7.73 3.92 12.00
CA LYS A 75 -7.73 5.37 12.28
C LYS A 75 -7.99 6.21 11.05
N LEU A 76 -8.91 7.17 11.17
CA LEU A 76 -8.99 8.30 10.25
C LEU A 76 -7.83 9.26 10.53
N ILE A 77 -6.93 9.37 9.56
CA ILE A 77 -5.76 10.25 9.64
C ILE A 77 -6.19 11.63 9.15
N LYS A 78 -5.85 12.67 9.93
CA LYS A 78 -6.08 14.06 9.56
C LYS A 78 -4.77 14.80 9.62
N PHE A 79 -4.46 15.52 8.55
CA PHE A 79 -3.23 16.31 8.47
C PHE A 79 -3.43 17.58 7.66
N GLN A 80 -2.45 18.47 7.78
CA GLN A 80 -2.41 19.72 7.04
C GLN A 80 -1.32 19.65 5.98
N SER A 81 -1.56 20.26 4.83
CA SER A 81 -0.61 20.32 3.72
C SER A 81 -0.56 21.74 3.17
N LYS A 82 0.63 22.27 2.89
CA LYS A 82 0.74 23.49 2.09
C LYS A 82 0.51 23.15 0.63
N GLU A 83 -0.13 24.06 -0.08
CA GLU A 83 -0.47 23.89 -1.49
C GLU A 83 0.46 24.70 -2.39
N THR A 84 0.79 24.12 -3.53
CA THR A 84 1.39 24.84 -4.65
C THR A 84 0.33 24.88 -5.76
N PRO A 85 -0.05 26.06 -6.29
CA PRO A 85 0.65 27.34 -6.26
C PRO A 85 0.19 28.34 -5.18
N CYS A 86 -0.50 27.90 -4.12
CA CYS A 86 -1.10 28.79 -3.10
C CYS A 86 -0.33 28.76 -1.76
N PRO A 87 0.87 29.36 -1.66
CA PRO A 87 1.81 29.12 -0.56
C PRO A 87 1.30 29.59 0.82
N ASP A 88 0.41 30.58 0.86
CA ASP A 88 -0.18 31.11 2.11
C ASP A 88 -1.40 30.32 2.58
N LYS A 89 -1.80 29.28 1.83
CA LYS A 89 -2.98 28.47 2.12
C LYS A 89 -2.58 27.10 2.66
N ILE A 90 -3.42 26.59 3.55
CA ILE A 90 -3.24 25.30 4.19
C ILE A 90 -4.49 24.46 3.91
N SER A 91 -4.27 23.32 3.27
CA SER A 91 -5.30 22.31 3.06
C SER A 91 -5.49 21.48 4.30
N LYS A 92 -6.72 21.04 4.51
CA LYS A 92 -7.09 20.05 5.53
C LYS A 92 -7.45 18.76 4.83
N VAL A 93 -6.67 17.72 5.08
CA VAL A 93 -6.80 16.41 4.44
C VAL A 93 -7.25 15.38 5.47
N GLU A 94 -8.16 14.51 5.06
CA GLU A 94 -8.62 13.35 5.80
C GLU A 94 -8.41 12.11 4.93
N GLN A 95 -7.78 11.07 5.47
CA GLN A 95 -7.50 9.81 4.77
C GLN A 95 -7.73 8.60 5.68
N LYS A 96 -8.29 7.53 5.13
CA LYS A 96 -8.45 6.24 5.81
C LYS A 96 -8.44 5.08 4.80
N MET A 97 -7.77 3.98 5.13
CA MET A 97 -7.99 2.71 4.46
C MET A 97 -9.28 2.10 5.02
N GLU A 98 -10.37 2.05 4.25
CA GLU A 98 -11.62 1.46 4.74
C GLU A 98 -11.53 -0.07 4.79
N PHE A 99 -10.94 -0.69 3.77
CA PHE A 99 -10.56 -2.10 3.80
C PHE A 99 -9.49 -2.40 2.76
N PHE A 100 -8.73 -3.45 3.06
CA PHE A 100 -7.87 -4.15 2.10
C PHE A 100 -8.11 -5.65 2.26
N LYS A 101 -8.42 -6.33 1.15
CA LYS A 101 -8.72 -7.77 1.14
C LYS A 101 -8.00 -8.45 -0.01
N ILE A 102 -7.61 -9.70 0.21
CA ILE A 102 -7.06 -10.55 -0.84
C ILE A 102 -7.77 -11.90 -0.80
N ASN A 103 -8.25 -12.37 -1.93
CA ASN A 103 -8.80 -13.71 -2.10
C ASN A 103 -7.88 -14.54 -3.00
N PHE A 104 -7.12 -15.48 -2.42
CA PHE A 104 -6.23 -16.38 -3.14
C PHE A 104 -6.99 -17.62 -3.62
N LYS A 105 -6.97 -17.88 -4.92
CA LYS A 105 -7.61 -19.05 -5.55
C LYS A 105 -6.60 -20.18 -5.78
N PRO A 106 -7.02 -21.46 -5.76
CA PRO A 106 -6.14 -22.61 -5.98
C PRO A 106 -5.41 -22.62 -7.33
N ASN A 107 -5.96 -21.94 -8.35
CA ASN A 107 -5.41 -21.90 -9.69
C ASN A 107 -4.32 -20.81 -9.87
N GLY A 108 -3.76 -20.29 -8.78
CA GLY A 108 -2.72 -19.26 -8.82
C GLY A 108 -3.23 -17.86 -9.19
N LYS A 109 -4.55 -17.61 -9.14
CA LYS A 109 -5.14 -16.26 -9.31
C LYS A 109 -5.58 -15.68 -7.98
N ALA A 110 -5.48 -14.37 -7.81
CA ALA A 110 -5.96 -13.66 -6.64
C ALA A 110 -6.82 -12.46 -7.06
N GLU A 111 -7.81 -12.15 -6.24
CA GLU A 111 -8.58 -10.91 -6.33
C GLU A 111 -8.21 -10.02 -5.14
N ILE A 112 -7.76 -8.81 -5.42
CA ILE A 112 -7.46 -7.78 -4.42
C ILE A 112 -8.59 -6.76 -4.45
N LEU A 113 -9.12 -6.44 -3.29
CA LEU A 113 -10.15 -5.42 -3.09
C LEU A 113 -9.62 -4.39 -2.12
N GLU A 114 -9.65 -3.13 -2.54
CA GLU A 114 -9.14 -2.02 -1.75
C GLU A 114 -10.14 -0.86 -1.80
N LYS A 115 -10.43 -0.28 -0.64
CA LYS A 115 -11.23 0.93 -0.56
C LYS A 115 -10.53 1.94 0.33
N GLN A 116 -10.28 3.11 -0.23
CA GLN A 116 -9.70 4.24 0.48
C GLN A 116 -10.68 5.40 0.50
N TYR A 117 -10.80 5.99 1.68
CA TYR A 117 -11.43 7.28 1.87
C TYR A 117 -10.36 8.37 1.78
N TYR A 118 -10.60 9.37 0.94
CA TYR A 118 -9.76 10.56 0.85
C TYR A 118 -10.61 11.80 0.62
N LYS A 119 -10.44 12.79 1.48
CA LYS A 119 -11.08 14.10 1.34
C LYS A 119 -10.10 15.22 1.66
N ALA A 120 -9.98 16.18 0.76
CA ALA A 120 -9.18 17.38 0.96
C ALA A 120 -10.04 18.64 0.80
N ASN A 121 -10.08 19.47 1.85
CA ASN A 121 -10.50 20.86 1.69
C ASN A 121 -9.25 21.65 1.31
N SER A 122 -9.08 21.90 0.01
CA SER A 122 -7.87 22.45 -0.60
C SER A 122 -8.23 23.66 -1.49
N PHE A 123 -7.35 24.02 -2.42
CA PHE A 123 -7.44 25.21 -3.25
C PHE A 123 -7.10 24.87 -4.70
N ASP A 124 -7.85 25.42 -5.64
CA ASP A 124 -7.59 25.23 -7.07
C ASP A 124 -6.42 26.10 -7.59
N SER A 125 -6.13 26.03 -8.89
CA SER A 125 -5.08 26.83 -9.53
C SER A 125 -5.29 28.35 -9.44
N SER A 126 -6.51 28.80 -9.12
CA SER A 126 -6.87 30.21 -8.90
C SER A 126 -6.93 30.54 -7.41
N CYS A 127 -6.44 29.64 -6.54
CA CYS A 127 -6.45 29.74 -5.09
C CYS A 127 -7.84 29.92 -4.46
N GLN A 128 -8.89 29.43 -5.13
CA GLN A 128 -10.24 29.36 -4.58
C GLN A 128 -10.43 28.05 -3.83
N ASN A 129 -11.10 28.12 -2.67
CA ASN A 129 -11.39 26.94 -1.87
C ASN A 129 -12.19 25.92 -2.68
N THR A 130 -11.68 24.70 -2.74
CA THR A 130 -12.30 23.57 -3.43
C THR A 130 -12.21 22.33 -2.55
N VAL A 131 -13.32 21.59 -2.48
CA VAL A 131 -13.36 20.29 -1.82
C VAL A 131 -13.09 19.21 -2.87
N TYR A 132 -12.02 18.45 -2.66
CA TYR A 132 -11.69 17.25 -3.42
C TYR A 132 -12.10 16.02 -2.61
N ASP A 133 -12.91 15.17 -3.20
CA ASP A 133 -13.21 13.83 -2.69
C ASP A 133 -12.70 12.84 -3.73
N GLU A 134 -11.58 12.21 -3.41
CA GLU A 134 -10.88 11.28 -4.29
C GLU A 134 -10.93 9.87 -3.71
N SER A 135 -11.98 9.59 -2.92
CA SER A 135 -12.24 8.26 -2.40
C SER A 135 -12.41 7.27 -3.57
N TYR A 136 -11.75 6.12 -3.47
CA TYR A 136 -11.77 5.12 -4.53
C TYR A 136 -12.01 3.72 -4.00
N ASN A 137 -12.54 2.88 -4.88
CA ASN A 137 -12.79 1.48 -4.66
C ASN A 137 -12.20 0.72 -5.84
N GLN A 138 -11.12 0.00 -5.58
CA GLN A 138 -10.36 -0.72 -6.59
C GLN A 138 -10.54 -2.22 -6.43
N ARG A 139 -10.66 -2.89 -7.57
CA ARG A 139 -10.58 -4.34 -7.69
C ARG A 139 -9.50 -4.68 -8.70
N MET A 140 -8.59 -5.56 -8.32
CA MET A 140 -7.51 -6.03 -9.19
C MET A 140 -7.49 -7.56 -9.23
N GLN A 141 -7.24 -8.11 -10.41
CA GLN A 141 -6.95 -9.53 -10.56
C GLN A 141 -5.47 -9.70 -10.88
N VAL A 142 -4.79 -10.52 -10.09
CA VAL A 142 -3.36 -10.81 -10.24
C VAL A 142 -3.13 -12.30 -10.23
N ASN A 143 -2.03 -12.74 -10.82
CA ASN A 143 -1.51 -14.07 -10.52
C ASN A 143 -0.71 -14.02 -9.22
N TRP A 144 -0.70 -15.09 -8.45
CA TRP A 144 0.07 -15.20 -7.21
C TRP A 144 0.83 -16.51 -7.14
N ARG A 145 1.97 -16.47 -6.43
CA ARG A 145 2.73 -17.65 -6.01
C ARG A 145 3.46 -17.36 -4.71
N ILE A 146 3.79 -18.42 -3.97
CA ILE A 146 4.75 -18.33 -2.87
C ILE A 146 6.12 -18.76 -3.40
N ASP A 147 7.10 -17.91 -3.19
CA ASP A 147 8.51 -18.26 -3.31
C ASP A 147 8.97 -18.82 -1.96
N GLN A 148 9.09 -20.14 -1.88
CA GLN A 148 9.42 -20.82 -0.62
C GLN A 148 10.87 -20.55 -0.19
N THR A 149 11.78 -20.40 -1.14
CA THR A 149 13.20 -20.12 -0.86
C THR A 149 13.38 -18.78 -0.17
N GLU A 150 12.65 -17.77 -0.65
CA GLU A 150 12.74 -16.39 -0.17
C GLU A 150 11.65 -16.04 0.86
N ALA A 151 10.79 -17.01 1.21
CA ALA A 151 9.60 -16.82 2.04
C ALA A 151 8.77 -15.61 1.60
N ALA A 152 8.48 -15.52 0.30
CA ALA A 152 7.88 -14.34 -0.31
C ALA A 152 6.56 -14.65 -1.02
N LEU A 153 5.59 -13.75 -0.90
CA LEU A 153 4.40 -13.72 -1.74
C LEU A 153 4.69 -12.85 -2.96
N VAL A 154 4.61 -13.46 -4.14
CA VAL A 154 4.79 -12.78 -5.42
C VAL A 154 3.43 -12.59 -6.06
N LEU A 155 3.08 -11.33 -6.33
CA LEU A 155 1.88 -10.93 -7.07
C LEU A 155 2.28 -10.37 -8.44
N ASN A 156 1.60 -10.82 -9.48
CA ASN A 156 1.87 -10.43 -10.86
C ASN A 156 0.57 -9.92 -11.52
N ASP A 157 0.49 -8.61 -11.72
CA ASP A 157 -0.54 -8.00 -12.56
C ASP A 157 -0.10 -8.10 -14.03
N SER A 158 -0.82 -8.89 -14.83
CA SER A 158 -0.49 -9.12 -16.25
C SER A 158 -0.46 -7.84 -17.10
N THR A 159 -1.09 -6.76 -16.63
CA THR A 159 -1.07 -5.46 -17.31
C THR A 159 0.16 -4.61 -16.95
N LYS A 160 0.89 -4.98 -15.89
CA LYS A 160 2.10 -4.29 -15.43
C LYS A 160 3.34 -5.11 -15.77
N ARG A 161 4.44 -4.41 -16.08
CA ARG A 161 5.73 -5.07 -16.41
C ARG A 161 6.48 -5.60 -15.18
N HIS A 162 6.01 -5.32 -13.96
CA HIS A 162 6.74 -5.56 -12.73
C HIS A 162 5.93 -6.39 -11.72
N LEU A 163 6.64 -7.25 -10.99
CA LEU A 163 6.10 -8.07 -9.91
C LEU A 163 6.04 -7.25 -8.62
N THR A 164 4.99 -7.42 -7.84
CA THR A 164 4.95 -6.96 -6.45
C THR A 164 5.37 -8.12 -5.55
N ILE A 165 6.41 -7.93 -4.75
CA ILE A 165 6.97 -8.99 -3.90
C ILE A 165 6.83 -8.55 -2.44
N PHE A 166 6.06 -9.31 -1.67
CA PHE A 166 5.98 -9.16 -0.22
C PHE A 166 6.83 -10.24 0.44
N LYS A 167 7.67 -9.85 1.40
CA LYS A 167 8.20 -10.80 2.38
C LYS A 167 7.05 -11.24 3.27
N VAL A 168 6.83 -12.54 3.40
CA VAL A 168 5.94 -13.08 4.43
C VAL A 168 6.68 -12.94 5.75
N LEU A 169 6.09 -12.32 6.76
CA LEU A 169 6.72 -12.18 8.10
C LEU A 169 6.16 -13.21 9.09
N TYR A 170 4.93 -13.64 8.86
CA TYR A 170 4.23 -14.62 9.68
C TYR A 170 3.15 -15.28 8.86
N PHE A 171 2.99 -16.60 9.06
CA PHE A 171 1.90 -17.37 8.51
C PHE A 171 1.53 -18.49 9.48
N GLY A 172 0.28 -18.50 9.93
CA GLY A 172 -0.22 -19.48 10.90
C GLY A 172 -1.41 -18.93 11.67
N ASN A 173 -2.18 -19.80 12.33
CA ASN A 173 -3.32 -19.40 13.17
C ASN A 173 -4.35 -18.50 12.45
N ASN A 174 -4.61 -18.74 11.15
CA ASN A 174 -5.44 -17.89 10.31
C ASN A 174 -4.95 -16.45 10.18
N GLU A 175 -3.67 -16.17 10.40
CA GLU A 175 -3.05 -14.88 10.19
C GLU A 175 -1.96 -14.95 9.12
N LEU A 176 -1.84 -13.86 8.37
CA LEU A 176 -0.83 -13.66 7.33
C LEU A 176 -0.30 -12.24 7.47
N HIS A 177 0.99 -12.10 7.78
CA HIS A 177 1.65 -10.80 7.87
C HIS A 177 2.59 -10.65 6.69
N LEU A 178 2.44 -9.56 5.95
CA LEU A 178 3.19 -9.28 4.73
C LEU A 178 3.88 -7.93 4.86
N SER A 179 5.14 -7.86 4.47
CA SER A 179 5.85 -6.60 4.33
C SER A 179 6.42 -6.43 2.94
N LEU A 180 6.26 -5.23 2.39
CA LEU A 180 6.96 -4.78 1.20
C LEU A 180 7.85 -3.61 1.62
N LYS A 181 9.13 -3.68 1.25
CA LYS A 181 10.05 -2.55 1.33
C LYS A 181 10.81 -2.47 0.03
N GLN A 182 10.63 -1.37 -0.70
CA GLN A 182 11.29 -1.14 -1.96
C GLN A 182 11.70 0.33 -2.02
N ASP A 183 13.00 0.59 -2.12
CA ASP A 183 13.57 1.93 -2.05
C ASP A 183 13.12 2.66 -0.77
N GLU A 184 12.42 3.80 -0.93
CA GLU A 184 11.83 4.54 0.17
C GLU A 184 10.45 4.01 0.56
N ASP A 185 9.77 3.22 -0.27
CA ASP A 185 8.41 2.75 -0.04
C ASP A 185 8.37 1.59 0.97
N TYR A 186 7.37 1.63 1.83
CA TYR A 186 7.11 0.64 2.85
C TYR A 186 5.62 0.35 2.97
N ILE A 187 5.27 -0.94 2.99
CA ILE A 187 3.95 -1.43 3.35
C ILE A 187 4.13 -2.56 4.36
N LEU A 188 3.34 -2.54 5.43
CA LEU A 188 3.11 -3.68 6.31
C LEU A 188 1.60 -3.90 6.41
N VAL A 189 1.16 -5.09 6.06
CA VAL A 189 -0.24 -5.49 6.16
C VAL A 189 -0.34 -6.77 6.97
N LYS A 190 -1.26 -6.77 7.93
CA LYS A 190 -1.61 -7.96 8.69
C LYS A 190 -3.04 -8.35 8.36
N LEU A 191 -3.21 -9.58 7.89
CA LEU A 191 -4.48 -10.12 7.47
C LEU A 191 -4.90 -11.26 8.37
N HIS A 192 -6.20 -11.37 8.58
CA HIS A 192 -6.83 -12.57 9.11
C HIS A 192 -7.57 -13.29 7.99
N LYS A 193 -7.65 -14.61 8.06
CA LYS A 193 -8.49 -15.41 7.18
C LYS A 193 -9.95 -15.22 7.60
N ASP A 194 -10.83 -15.04 6.62
CA ASP A 194 -12.28 -14.97 6.83
C ASP A 194 -12.89 -16.37 7.05
#